data_AF-A0LA00-F1
#
_entry.id   AF-A0LA00-F1
#
_cell.length_a   1.000
_cell.length_b   1.000
_cell.length_c   1.000
_cell.angle_alpha   90.00
_cell.angle_beta   90.00
_cell.angle_gamma   90.00
#
_symmetry.space_group_name_H-M   'P 1'
#
loop_
_entity.id
_entity.type
_entity.pdbx_description
1 polymer ?
#
loop_
_entity_poly.entity_id
_entity_poly.type
_entity_poly.pdbx_seq_one_letter_code
_entity_poly.pdbx_strand_id
1 'polypeptide(L)'
;MSAQKNCFHLNTMAGGDGRGFWHHIYIHYGIHYKRPLQSFTEQLLGMRMPFKWRKRSLEERRKRVYSKLSPQRIIDQLQHLNQDEPMDVVGLCEVLRSQQPLYVQALRTMGFKTIHTALGHKAKGVKEHLSVILATRETSEAVAIPHPFPWAKKIGGGGGAVMARGSESGTTYFYVHLCTTEKLTLYQHHLKTLNHNMLSVPSEAPLILMGDFNVPLHRLQHEVPSLQNFTDCMNQPKAPTFLQWWDRRSVDHILARGCYPQPEQGRVIATTFQSDHAAVSSRLVAAN
;
A
#
# COMPACT_ATOMS: atom_id res chain seq x y z
N MET A 1 -28.63 -1.37 1.41
CA MET A 1 -27.19 -1.74 1.43
C MET A 1 -26.78 -2.04 2.86
N SER A 2 -25.96 -3.07 3.05
CA SER A 2 -25.38 -3.40 4.36
C SER A 2 -24.69 -2.17 4.97
N ALA A 3 -25.01 -1.86 6.24
CA ALA A 3 -24.28 -0.86 7.03
C ALA A 3 -22.81 -1.26 7.28
N GLN A 4 -22.46 -2.51 6.95
CA GLN A 4 -21.15 -3.09 7.12
C GLN A 4 -20.36 -3.09 5.80
N LYS A 5 -19.07 -2.74 5.86
CA LYS A 5 -18.09 -2.79 4.76
C LYS A 5 -16.87 -3.61 5.16
N ASN A 6 -16.52 -4.61 4.37
CA ASN A 6 -15.27 -5.35 4.50
C ASN A 6 -14.14 -4.66 3.71
N CYS A 7 -13.17 -4.09 4.41
CA CYS A 7 -12.04 -3.38 3.84
C CYS A 7 -10.78 -4.24 3.86
N PHE A 8 -10.03 -4.24 2.76
CA PHE A 8 -8.81 -5.02 2.60
C PHE A 8 -7.70 -4.16 2.00
N HIS A 9 -6.49 -4.29 2.53
CA HIS A 9 -5.28 -3.69 1.99
C HIS A 9 -4.16 -4.71 1.86
N LEU A 10 -3.44 -4.66 0.74
CA LEU A 10 -2.23 -5.44 0.51
C LEU A 10 -1.19 -4.57 -0.21
N ASN A 11 -0.02 -4.44 0.41
CA ASN A 11 1.18 -4.10 -0.35
C ASN A 11 1.63 -5.34 -1.14
N THR A 12 1.51 -5.28 -2.46
CA THR A 12 1.69 -6.46 -3.30
C THR A 12 3.15 -6.87 -3.44
N MET A 13 4.10 -5.91 -3.31
CA MET A 13 5.54 -6.00 -3.61
C MET A 13 5.87 -7.17 -4.56
N ALA A 14 5.06 -7.18 -5.62
CA ALA A 14 4.84 -8.21 -6.62
C ALA A 14 5.28 -9.66 -6.28
N GLY A 15 4.79 -10.24 -5.19
CA GLY A 15 4.95 -11.67 -4.86
C GLY A 15 6.36 -12.06 -4.41
N GLY A 16 7.13 -11.08 -3.92
CA GLY A 16 8.40 -11.34 -3.25
C GLY A 16 8.20 -11.75 -1.79
N ASP A 17 8.52 -13.00 -1.44
CA ASP A 17 8.54 -13.44 -0.05
C ASP A 17 9.65 -12.73 0.75
N GLY A 18 9.29 -11.66 1.47
CA GLY A 18 10.20 -10.87 2.31
C GLY A 18 10.82 -11.63 3.48
N ARG A 19 10.32 -12.83 3.79
CA ARG A 19 10.89 -13.68 4.84
C ARG A 19 12.20 -14.32 4.38
N GLY A 20 12.38 -14.48 3.06
CA GLY A 20 13.61 -15.00 2.46
C GLY A 20 14.62 -13.87 2.16
N PHE A 21 15.75 -13.85 2.85
CA PHE A 21 16.81 -12.82 2.69
C PHE A 21 17.21 -12.59 1.22
N TRP A 22 17.60 -13.64 0.51
CA TRP A 22 18.02 -13.52 -0.89
C TRP A 22 16.88 -13.14 -1.83
N HIS A 23 15.68 -13.64 -1.54
CA HIS A 23 14.51 -13.39 -2.36
C HIS A 23 14.10 -11.90 -2.27
N HIS A 24 14.09 -11.36 -1.06
CA HIS A 24 13.91 -9.94 -0.82
C HIS A 24 14.97 -9.09 -1.54
N ILE A 25 16.26 -9.40 -1.38
CA ILE A 25 17.34 -8.68 -2.08
C ILE A 25 17.14 -8.72 -3.61
N TYR A 26 16.74 -9.85 -4.18
CA TYR A 26 16.61 -9.94 -5.63
C TYR A 26 15.39 -9.21 -6.19
N ILE A 27 14.27 -9.22 -5.47
CA ILE A 27 13.02 -8.63 -5.94
C ILE A 27 12.93 -7.17 -5.51
N HIS A 28 12.90 -6.90 -4.20
CA HIS A 28 12.72 -5.55 -3.67
C HIS A 28 13.85 -4.62 -4.14
N TYR A 29 15.12 -5.00 -3.88
CA TYR A 29 16.22 -4.15 -4.35
C TYR A 29 16.36 -4.18 -5.87
N GLY A 30 15.98 -5.26 -6.54
CA GLY A 30 16.01 -5.37 -8.01
C GLY A 30 15.05 -4.41 -8.70
N ILE A 31 13.86 -4.20 -8.13
CA ILE A 31 12.86 -3.24 -8.59
C ILE A 31 13.34 -1.81 -8.36
N HIS A 32 13.77 -1.51 -7.13
CA HIS A 32 14.06 -0.14 -6.73
C HIS A 32 15.43 0.34 -7.21
N TYR A 33 16.48 -0.49 -7.18
CA TYR A 33 17.86 -0.07 -7.35
C TYR A 33 18.49 -0.55 -8.66
N LYS A 34 19.38 0.28 -9.22
CA LYS A 34 20.17 -0.10 -10.41
C LYS A 34 21.23 -1.16 -10.10
N ARG A 35 21.66 -1.24 -8.85
CA ARG A 35 22.72 -2.11 -8.33
C ARG A 35 22.28 -2.70 -6.98
N PRO A 36 21.42 -3.73 -6.99
CA PRO A 36 20.76 -4.21 -5.77
C PRO A 36 21.74 -4.60 -4.67
N LEU A 37 22.78 -5.37 -5.03
CA LEU A 37 23.79 -5.83 -4.06
C LEU A 37 24.61 -4.68 -3.47
N GLN A 38 25.07 -3.73 -4.30
CA GLN A 38 25.77 -2.54 -3.80
C GLN A 38 24.87 -1.73 -2.86
N SER A 39 23.62 -1.47 -3.24
CA SER A 39 22.69 -0.68 -2.41
C SER A 39 22.36 -1.38 -1.09
N PHE A 40 22.18 -2.70 -1.10
CA PHE A 40 22.00 -3.49 0.11
C PHE A 40 23.23 -3.41 1.03
N THR A 41 24.44 -3.61 0.49
CA THR A 41 25.68 -3.52 1.29
C THR A 41 25.92 -2.11 1.84
N GLU A 42 25.67 -1.07 1.06
CA GLU A 42 25.79 0.33 1.51
C GLU A 42 24.82 0.63 2.67
N GLN A 43 23.60 0.07 2.63
CA GLN A 43 22.62 0.20 3.70
C GLN A 43 23.03 -0.58 4.95
N LEU A 44 23.54 -1.80 4.80
CA LEU A 44 23.98 -2.63 5.92
C LEU A 44 25.21 -2.05 6.63
N LEU A 45 26.14 -1.45 5.88
CA LEU A 45 27.37 -0.87 6.44
C LEU A 45 27.25 0.61 6.81
N GLY A 46 26.18 1.29 6.41
CA GLY A 46 26.04 2.75 6.57
C GLY A 46 27.10 3.55 5.81
N MET A 47 27.80 2.95 4.85
CA MET A 47 28.93 3.53 4.12
C MET A 47 28.76 3.37 2.62
N ARG A 48 29.16 4.40 1.87
CA ARG A 48 29.13 4.35 0.40
C ARG A 48 30.31 3.56 -0.14
N MET A 49 30.07 2.58 -1.00
CA MET A 49 31.15 1.76 -1.56
C MET A 49 31.97 2.59 -2.56
N PRO A 50 33.31 2.53 -2.51
CA PRO A 50 34.18 3.35 -3.36
C PRO A 50 34.13 2.93 -4.83
N PHE A 51 33.70 1.70 -5.11
CA PHE A 51 33.55 1.17 -6.45
C PHE A 51 32.09 1.08 -6.89
N LYS A 52 31.91 1.04 -8.20
CA LYS A 52 30.61 0.96 -8.86
C LYS A 52 30.48 -0.39 -9.55
N TRP A 53 29.62 -1.28 -9.05
CA TRP A 53 29.38 -2.57 -9.70
C TRP A 53 28.83 -2.40 -11.12
N ARG A 54 29.17 -3.33 -12.02
CA ARG A 54 28.72 -3.31 -13.41
C ARG A 54 27.20 -3.17 -13.46
N LYS A 55 26.74 -2.12 -14.14
CA LYS A 55 25.31 -1.87 -14.33
C LYS A 55 24.82 -2.81 -15.44
N ARG A 56 23.80 -3.61 -15.13
CA ARG A 56 23.11 -4.45 -16.13
C ARG A 56 22.27 -3.59 -17.07
N SER A 57 21.99 -4.10 -18.26
CA SER A 57 21.07 -3.45 -19.21
C SER A 57 19.66 -3.34 -18.60
N LEU A 58 18.78 -2.52 -19.19
CA LEU A 58 17.39 -2.45 -18.72
C LEU A 58 16.65 -3.76 -19.00
N GLU A 59 16.89 -4.35 -20.17
CA GLU A 59 16.25 -5.58 -20.61
C GLU A 59 16.61 -6.76 -19.68
N GLU A 60 17.90 -6.98 -19.41
CA GLU A 60 18.33 -8.04 -18.48
C GLU A 60 17.76 -7.86 -17.07
N ARG A 61 17.66 -6.61 -16.60
CA ARG A 61 17.06 -6.31 -15.29
C ARG A 61 15.59 -6.68 -15.26
N ARG A 62 14.82 -6.27 -16.28
CA ARG A 62 13.40 -6.62 -16.39
C ARG A 62 13.19 -8.12 -16.53
N LYS A 63 13.94 -8.79 -17.41
CA LYS A 63 13.88 -10.25 -17.60
C LYS A 63 14.08 -10.99 -16.27
N ARG A 64 15.07 -10.57 -15.47
CA ARG A 64 15.33 -11.18 -14.16
C ARG A 64 14.24 -10.89 -13.14
N VAL A 65 13.82 -9.63 -13.01
CA VAL A 65 12.85 -9.21 -11.99
C VAL A 65 11.46 -9.76 -12.33
N TYR A 66 10.95 -9.48 -13.54
CA TYR A 66 9.57 -9.81 -13.93
C TYR A 66 9.30 -11.32 -13.94
N SER A 67 10.29 -12.17 -14.27
CA SER A 67 10.13 -13.63 -14.17
C SER A 67 9.84 -14.14 -12.75
N LYS A 68 10.13 -13.33 -11.73
CA LYS A 68 9.89 -13.63 -10.32
C LYS A 68 8.64 -12.97 -9.80
N LEU A 69 8.06 -12.04 -10.55
CA LEU A 69 6.81 -11.38 -10.19
C LEU A 69 5.66 -12.21 -10.73
N SER A 70 4.79 -12.70 -9.85
CA SER A 70 3.60 -13.47 -10.27
C SER A 70 2.33 -12.70 -9.90
N PRO A 71 1.93 -11.69 -10.70
CA PRO A 71 0.67 -10.98 -10.45
C PRO A 71 -0.54 -11.93 -10.50
N GLN A 72 -0.50 -12.94 -11.37
CA GLN A 72 -1.57 -13.95 -11.45
C GLN A 72 -1.74 -14.68 -10.12
N ARG A 73 -0.65 -15.06 -9.45
CA ARG A 73 -0.73 -15.73 -8.16
C ARG A 73 -1.40 -14.86 -7.09
N ILE A 74 -1.06 -13.57 -7.04
CA ILE A 74 -1.72 -12.63 -6.11
C ILE A 74 -3.20 -12.52 -6.45
N ILE A 75 -3.54 -12.43 -7.74
CA ILE A 75 -4.92 -12.40 -8.23
C ILE A 75 -5.69 -13.66 -7.80
N ASP A 76 -5.15 -14.86 -8.01
CA ASP A 76 -5.80 -16.12 -7.65
C ASP A 76 -6.07 -16.19 -6.14
N GLN A 77 -5.11 -15.74 -5.33
CA GLN A 77 -5.24 -15.68 -3.87
C GLN A 77 -6.26 -14.64 -3.41
N LEU A 78 -6.32 -13.48 -4.06
CA LEU A 78 -7.35 -12.47 -3.81
C LEU A 78 -8.74 -12.98 -4.18
N GLN A 79 -8.86 -13.69 -5.31
CA GLN A 79 -10.13 -14.27 -5.75
C GLN A 79 -10.62 -15.33 -4.78
N HIS A 80 -9.74 -16.24 -4.35
CA HIS A 80 -10.08 -17.26 -3.36
C HIS A 80 -10.53 -16.63 -2.04
N LEU A 81 -9.77 -15.66 -1.52
CA LEU A 81 -10.15 -14.96 -0.29
C LEU A 81 -11.49 -14.22 -0.43
N ASN A 82 -11.75 -13.59 -1.58
CA ASN A 82 -13.01 -12.89 -1.86
C ASN A 82 -14.22 -13.85 -1.98
N GLN A 83 -14.01 -15.11 -2.35
CA GLN A 83 -15.09 -16.11 -2.38
C GLN A 83 -15.51 -16.50 -0.96
N ASP A 84 -14.54 -16.71 -0.07
CA ASP A 84 -14.80 -17.09 1.32
C ASP A 84 -15.31 -15.92 2.15
N GLU A 85 -14.73 -14.73 1.93
CA GLU A 85 -15.05 -13.52 2.65
C GLU A 85 -15.10 -12.33 1.67
N PRO A 86 -16.28 -12.02 1.10
CA PRO A 86 -16.43 -10.96 0.13
C PRO A 86 -15.91 -9.62 0.65
N MET A 87 -15.02 -9.01 -0.13
CA MET A 87 -14.45 -7.70 0.17
C MET A 87 -15.27 -6.61 -0.52
N ASP A 88 -15.60 -5.53 0.20
CA ASP A 88 -16.33 -4.39 -0.35
C ASP A 88 -15.39 -3.31 -0.87
N VAL A 89 -14.22 -3.19 -0.26
CA VAL A 89 -13.20 -2.20 -0.59
C VAL A 89 -11.83 -2.86 -0.59
N VAL A 90 -11.07 -2.71 -1.68
CA VAL A 90 -9.73 -3.28 -1.83
C VAL A 90 -8.74 -2.19 -2.20
N GLY A 91 -7.68 -2.05 -1.42
CA GLY A 91 -6.50 -1.25 -1.71
C GLY A 91 -5.29 -2.13 -2.04
N LEU A 92 -4.65 -1.91 -3.19
CA LEU A 92 -3.39 -2.56 -3.57
C LEU A 92 -2.31 -1.54 -3.86
N CYS A 93 -1.13 -1.65 -3.25
CA CYS A 93 0.02 -0.81 -3.55
C CYS A 93 1.22 -1.61 -4.05
N GLU A 94 2.26 -0.88 -4.48
CA GLU A 94 3.45 -1.42 -5.17
C GLU A 94 3.13 -2.24 -6.43
N VAL A 95 2.00 -1.94 -7.07
CA VAL A 95 1.63 -2.53 -8.36
C VAL A 95 2.42 -1.82 -9.45
N LEU A 96 3.18 -2.58 -10.25
CA LEU A 96 3.84 -2.00 -11.42
C LEU A 96 2.79 -1.57 -12.46
N ARG A 97 3.00 -0.42 -13.10
CA ARG A 97 2.05 0.11 -14.11
C ARG A 97 1.66 -0.92 -15.18
N SER A 98 2.58 -1.74 -15.67
CA SER A 98 2.33 -2.80 -16.65
C SER A 98 1.46 -3.95 -16.12
N GLN A 99 1.38 -4.12 -14.80
CA GLN A 99 0.56 -5.14 -14.15
C GLN A 99 -0.87 -4.65 -13.85
N GLN A 100 -1.11 -3.33 -13.86
CA GLN A 100 -2.43 -2.76 -13.56
C GLN A 100 -3.58 -3.38 -14.36
N PRO A 101 -3.48 -3.60 -15.70
CA PRO A 101 -4.60 -4.15 -16.46
C PRO A 101 -5.06 -5.52 -15.95
N LEU A 102 -4.11 -6.37 -15.50
CA LEU A 102 -4.42 -7.70 -14.96
C LEU A 102 -5.22 -7.60 -13.66
N TYR A 103 -4.75 -6.77 -12.71
CA TYR A 103 -5.46 -6.55 -11.45
C TYR A 103 -6.83 -5.90 -11.66
N VAL A 104 -6.93 -4.89 -12.54
CA VAL A 104 -8.19 -4.21 -12.85
C VAL A 104 -9.20 -5.19 -13.44
N GLN A 105 -8.79 -6.03 -14.40
CA GLN A 105 -9.66 -7.05 -14.98
C GLN A 105 -10.13 -8.05 -13.92
N ALA A 106 -9.21 -8.56 -13.10
CA ALA A 106 -9.55 -9.51 -12.04
C ALA A 106 -10.53 -8.93 -11.01
N LEU A 107 -10.34 -7.68 -10.58
CA LEU A 107 -11.23 -6.98 -9.66
C LEU A 107 -12.63 -6.76 -10.28
N ARG A 108 -12.72 -6.44 -11.58
CA ARG A 108 -14.03 -6.40 -12.27
C ARG A 108 -14.72 -7.76 -12.25
N THR A 109 -13.99 -8.84 -12.53
CA THR A 109 -14.54 -10.21 -12.47
C THR A 109 -14.99 -10.58 -11.06
N MET A 110 -14.33 -10.08 -10.01
CA MET A 110 -14.75 -10.25 -8.62
C MET A 110 -15.99 -9.42 -8.25
N GLY A 111 -16.49 -8.56 -9.16
CA GLY A 111 -17.70 -7.76 -8.97
C GLY A 111 -17.48 -6.38 -8.35
N PHE A 112 -16.26 -5.85 -8.36
CA PHE A 112 -16.02 -4.45 -8.01
C PHE A 112 -16.55 -3.52 -9.13
N LYS A 113 -17.39 -2.56 -8.78
CA LYS A 113 -18.06 -1.65 -9.73
C LYS A 113 -17.14 -0.55 -10.21
N THR A 114 -16.41 0.09 -9.28
CA THR A 114 -15.46 1.15 -9.62
C THR A 114 -14.05 0.76 -9.20
N ILE A 115 -13.07 1.08 -10.05
CA ILE A 115 -11.66 0.86 -9.80
C ILE A 115 -10.90 2.13 -10.19
N HIS A 116 -10.22 2.71 -9.22
CA HIS A 116 -9.41 3.92 -9.35
C HIS A 116 -7.93 3.55 -9.26
N THR A 117 -7.10 4.23 -10.04
CA THR A 117 -5.64 4.00 -10.04
C THR A 117 -4.89 5.32 -10.00
N ALA A 118 -3.78 5.37 -9.28
CA ALA A 118 -2.85 6.50 -9.33
C ALA A 118 -1.41 6.03 -9.42
N LEU A 119 -0.59 6.81 -10.15
CA LEU A 119 0.83 6.56 -10.28
C LEU A 119 1.59 7.25 -9.15
N GLY A 120 2.52 6.52 -8.55
CA GLY A 120 3.54 7.06 -7.66
C GLY A 120 4.88 7.22 -8.37
N HIS A 121 5.96 7.00 -7.61
CA HIS A 121 7.31 7.19 -8.12
C HIS A 121 7.71 6.17 -9.20
N LYS A 122 8.71 6.55 -10.00
CA LYS A 122 9.31 5.67 -11.00
C LYS A 122 10.48 4.89 -10.40
N ALA A 123 10.31 3.58 -10.23
CA ALA A 123 11.34 2.66 -9.73
C ALA A 123 12.57 2.64 -10.67
N LYS A 124 13.78 2.83 -10.14
CA LYS A 124 15.00 2.99 -10.97
C LYS A 124 15.55 1.66 -11.50
N GLY A 125 15.29 0.56 -10.81
CA GLY A 125 15.72 -0.79 -11.22
C GLY A 125 15.06 -1.21 -12.53
N VAL A 126 13.75 -1.04 -12.66
CA VAL A 126 12.98 -1.47 -13.85
C VAL A 126 12.47 -0.32 -14.74
N LYS A 127 12.72 0.94 -14.36
CA LYS A 127 12.27 2.17 -15.05
C LYS A 127 10.75 2.18 -15.29
N GLU A 128 9.99 1.81 -14.28
CA GLU A 128 8.53 1.71 -14.34
C GLU A 128 7.90 2.42 -13.15
N HIS A 129 6.67 2.91 -13.30
CA HIS A 129 5.93 3.52 -12.19
C HIS A 129 5.36 2.43 -11.30
N LEU A 130 5.55 2.63 -10.00
CA LEU A 130 4.73 1.97 -9.00
C LEU A 130 3.42 2.73 -8.90
N SER A 131 2.39 2.02 -8.49
CA SER A 131 1.04 2.53 -8.46
C SER A 131 0.23 1.95 -7.33
N VAL A 132 -0.86 2.65 -7.05
CA VAL A 132 -1.90 2.22 -6.15
C VAL A 132 -3.19 1.93 -6.93
N ILE A 133 -3.97 0.97 -6.46
CA ILE A 133 -5.31 0.62 -6.95
C ILE A 133 -6.27 0.67 -5.77
N LEU A 134 -7.40 1.35 -5.94
CA LEU A 134 -8.53 1.34 -5.03
C LEU A 134 -9.75 0.82 -5.78
N ALA A 135 -10.34 -0.28 -5.32
CA ALA A 135 -11.55 -0.86 -5.89
C ALA A 135 -12.70 -0.86 -4.87
N THR A 136 -13.91 -0.53 -5.32
CA THR A 136 -15.12 -0.48 -4.49
C THR A 136 -16.25 -1.29 -5.12
N ARG A 137 -17.00 -2.06 -4.31
CA ARG A 137 -18.22 -2.76 -4.75
C ARG A 137 -19.40 -1.83 -4.93
N GLU A 138 -19.48 -0.74 -4.17
CA GLU A 138 -20.37 0.37 -4.52
C GLU A 138 -19.77 1.18 -5.68
N THR A 139 -20.63 1.86 -6.43
CA THR A 139 -20.16 2.88 -7.37
C THR A 139 -19.52 4.01 -6.58
N SER A 140 -18.35 4.45 -7.02
CA SER A 140 -17.68 5.61 -6.45
C SER A 140 -17.19 6.56 -7.53
N GLU A 141 -17.06 7.84 -7.18
CA GLU A 141 -16.48 8.87 -8.04
C GLU A 141 -15.10 9.28 -7.54
N ALA A 142 -14.21 9.63 -8.46
CA ALA A 142 -12.88 10.11 -8.10
C ALA A 142 -12.99 11.51 -7.48
N VAL A 143 -12.34 11.70 -6.33
CA VAL A 143 -12.24 13.00 -5.66
C VAL A 143 -10.83 13.53 -5.88
N ALA A 144 -10.72 14.78 -6.31
CA ALA A 144 -9.43 15.44 -6.41
C ALA A 144 -8.80 15.53 -5.01
N ILE A 145 -7.56 15.06 -4.85
CA ILE A 145 -6.82 15.19 -3.60
C ILE A 145 -6.50 16.69 -3.41
N PRO A 146 -7.05 17.37 -2.38
CA PRO A 146 -6.93 18.83 -2.25
C PRO A 146 -5.48 19.33 -2.19
N HIS A 147 -4.61 18.55 -1.53
CA HIS A 147 -3.19 18.80 -1.42
C HIS A 147 -2.42 17.64 -2.05
N PRO A 148 -1.99 17.74 -3.31
CA PRO A 148 -1.33 16.64 -4.00
C PRO A 148 0.03 16.32 -3.35
N PHE A 149 0.36 15.03 -3.27
CA PHE A 149 1.64 14.57 -2.75
C PHE A 149 2.78 14.83 -3.75
N PRO A 150 3.95 15.30 -3.27
CA PRO A 150 5.12 15.45 -4.13
C PRO A 150 5.81 14.10 -4.35
N TRP A 151 5.33 13.28 -5.29
CA TRP A 151 5.99 12.02 -5.61
C TRP A 151 7.39 12.27 -6.20
N ALA A 152 8.43 11.95 -5.44
CA ALA A 152 9.79 12.17 -5.91
C ALA A 152 10.11 11.24 -7.09
N LYS A 153 10.84 11.74 -8.11
CA LYS A 153 11.47 10.90 -9.17
C LYS A 153 12.63 10.03 -8.63
N LYS A 154 12.68 9.79 -7.32
CA LYS A 154 13.76 9.12 -6.58
C LYS A 154 13.22 7.82 -5.96
N ILE A 155 14.12 6.90 -5.64
CA ILE A 155 13.79 5.59 -5.03
C ILE A 155 13.15 5.82 -3.66
N GLY A 156 12.14 5.01 -3.34
CA GLY A 156 11.44 5.09 -2.06
C GLY A 156 10.58 6.35 -1.98
N GLY A 157 10.09 6.86 -3.11
CA GLY A 157 9.36 8.13 -3.23
C GLY A 157 7.84 8.02 -3.01
N GLY A 158 7.32 6.86 -2.62
CA GLY A 158 5.89 6.57 -2.41
C GLY A 158 5.23 5.89 -3.61
N GLY A 159 4.19 5.09 -3.35
CA GLY A 159 3.49 4.29 -4.36
C GLY A 159 2.33 5.00 -5.03
N GLY A 160 1.86 6.12 -4.48
CA GLY A 160 0.75 6.91 -5.01
C GLY A 160 -0.36 7.11 -3.98
N ALA A 161 -1.39 7.87 -4.35
CA ALA A 161 -2.58 8.07 -3.52
C ALA A 161 -3.82 8.25 -4.40
N VAL A 162 -4.97 7.76 -3.92
CA VAL A 162 -6.28 7.88 -4.56
C VAL A 162 -7.28 8.31 -3.50
N MET A 163 -8.14 9.26 -3.85
CA MET A 163 -9.33 9.58 -3.06
C MET A 163 -10.58 9.37 -3.93
N ALA A 164 -11.60 8.75 -3.36
CA ALA A 164 -12.88 8.51 -4.03
C ALA A 164 -14.03 8.64 -3.04
N ARG A 165 -15.23 8.96 -3.53
CA ARG A 165 -16.45 9.04 -2.72
C ARG A 165 -17.46 8.00 -3.17
N GLY A 166 -17.92 7.17 -2.24
CA GLY A 166 -19.00 6.22 -2.49
C GLY A 166 -20.31 6.94 -2.77
N SER A 167 -20.95 6.63 -3.90
CA SER A 167 -22.20 7.25 -4.32
C SER A 167 -23.38 6.83 -3.44
N GLU A 168 -23.34 5.62 -2.88
CA GLU A 168 -24.43 5.06 -2.08
C GLU A 168 -24.21 5.40 -0.60
N SER A 169 -22.98 5.21 -0.10
CA SER A 169 -22.66 5.40 1.31
C SER A 169 -22.24 6.82 1.70
N GLY A 170 -21.92 7.67 0.72
CA GLY A 170 -21.29 8.98 0.95
C GLY A 170 -19.89 8.92 1.58
N THR A 171 -19.35 7.72 1.84
CA THR A 171 -18.06 7.50 2.50
C THR A 171 -16.92 7.93 1.58
N THR A 172 -15.96 8.68 2.14
CA THR A 172 -14.72 9.00 1.44
C THR A 172 -13.70 7.89 1.67
N TYR A 173 -13.22 7.30 0.59
CA TYR A 173 -12.14 6.34 0.58
C TYR A 173 -10.83 7.06 0.24
N PHE A 174 -9.85 7.00 1.14
CA PHE A 174 -8.52 7.55 0.90
C PHE A 174 -7.50 6.43 0.98
N TYR A 175 -6.93 6.05 -0.17
CA TYR A 175 -5.90 5.03 -0.26
C TYR A 175 -4.54 5.63 -0.55
N VAL A 176 -3.50 5.22 0.17
CA VAL A 176 -2.16 5.83 0.05
C VAL A 176 -1.02 4.83 0.22
N HIS A 177 0.09 5.05 -0.48
CA HIS A 177 1.38 4.47 -0.14
C HIS A 177 2.41 5.60 0.02
N LEU A 178 2.81 5.86 1.27
CA LEU A 178 3.78 6.90 1.61
C LEU A 178 5.20 6.54 1.17
N CYS A 179 6.09 7.52 1.17
CA CYS A 179 7.48 7.26 0.83
C CYS A 179 8.19 6.53 1.98
N THR A 180 9.34 5.93 1.72
CA THR A 180 10.10 5.23 2.77
C THR A 180 10.65 6.23 3.79
N THR A 181 10.80 5.80 5.05
CA THR A 181 11.39 6.60 6.12
C THR A 181 12.87 6.98 5.89
N GLU A 182 13.57 6.28 4.99
CA GLU A 182 14.93 6.62 4.53
C GLU A 182 15.03 7.96 3.80
N LYS A 183 13.89 8.58 3.44
CA LYS A 183 13.82 9.88 2.78
C LYS A 183 13.18 10.90 3.71
N LEU A 184 13.76 11.07 4.90
CA LEU A 184 13.17 11.81 6.02
C LEU A 184 12.48 13.13 5.62
N THR A 185 13.14 14.01 4.86
CA THR A 185 12.53 15.28 4.42
C THR A 185 11.30 15.09 3.54
N LEU A 186 11.34 14.14 2.60
CA LEU A 186 10.19 13.81 1.76
C LEU A 186 9.08 13.18 2.59
N TYR A 187 9.45 12.30 3.52
CA TYR A 187 8.53 11.60 4.39
C TYR A 187 7.78 12.57 5.30
N GLN A 188 8.48 13.51 5.93
CA GLN A 188 7.88 14.60 6.70
C GLN A 188 6.95 15.47 5.84
N HIS A 189 7.30 15.73 4.58
CA HIS A 189 6.41 16.44 3.67
C HIS A 189 5.14 15.62 3.40
N HIS A 190 5.27 14.32 3.11
CA HIS A 190 4.13 13.43 2.89
C HIS A 190 3.20 13.38 4.10
N LEU A 191 3.73 13.33 5.32
CA LEU A 191 2.93 13.34 6.54
C LEU A 191 2.16 14.66 6.72
N LYS A 192 2.81 15.81 6.44
CA LYS A 192 2.13 17.11 6.42
C LYS A 192 1.03 17.15 5.35
N THR A 193 1.30 16.64 4.15
CA THR A 193 0.31 16.54 3.07
C THR A 193 -0.86 15.64 3.44
N LEU A 194 -0.59 14.49 4.08
CA LEU A 194 -1.63 13.60 4.59
C LEU A 194 -2.49 14.34 5.61
N ASN A 195 -1.89 15.00 6.60
CA ASN A 195 -2.59 15.79 7.60
C ASN A 195 -3.49 16.87 6.97
N HIS A 196 -2.98 17.63 6.00
CA HIS A 196 -3.78 18.67 5.34
C HIS A 196 -4.95 18.07 4.56
N ASN A 197 -4.75 16.99 3.80
CA ASN A 197 -5.83 16.32 3.08
C ASN A 197 -6.91 15.77 4.03
N MET A 198 -6.51 15.25 5.19
CA MET A 198 -7.43 14.77 6.23
C MET A 198 -8.29 15.90 6.79
N LEU A 199 -7.71 17.08 7.00
CA LEU A 199 -8.40 18.27 7.48
C LEU A 199 -9.32 18.90 6.41
N SER A 200 -9.03 18.67 5.12
CA SER A 200 -9.90 19.13 4.02
C SER A 200 -11.19 18.33 3.89
N VAL A 201 -11.27 17.12 4.47
CA VAL A 201 -12.51 16.33 4.47
C VAL A 201 -13.34 16.72 5.70
N PRO A 202 -14.61 17.16 5.52
CA PRO A 202 -15.46 17.60 6.62
C PRO A 202 -15.50 16.61 7.78
N SER A 203 -15.39 17.09 9.02
CA SER A 203 -15.21 16.26 10.23
C SER A 203 -16.30 15.22 10.45
N GLU A 204 -17.52 15.57 10.06
CA GLU A 204 -18.74 14.78 10.15
C GLU A 204 -18.87 13.77 9.00
N ALA A 205 -18.12 13.96 7.91
CA ALA A 205 -18.16 13.04 6.78
C ALA A 205 -17.38 11.75 7.10
N PRO A 206 -17.98 10.57 6.84
CA PRO A 206 -17.30 9.30 7.05
C PRO A 206 -16.11 9.16 6.10
N LEU A 207 -14.96 8.73 6.64
CA LEU A 207 -13.73 8.55 5.88
C LEU A 207 -13.05 7.24 6.30
N ILE A 208 -12.66 6.44 5.31
CA ILE A 208 -11.80 5.27 5.48
C ILE A 208 -10.45 5.56 4.83
N LEU A 209 -9.40 5.57 5.65
CA LEU A 209 -8.02 5.75 5.24
C LEU A 209 -7.31 4.40 5.36
N MET A 210 -6.69 3.93 4.27
CA MET A 210 -5.93 2.67 4.31
C MET A 210 -4.69 2.75 3.44
N GLY A 211 -3.69 1.92 3.74
CA GLY A 211 -2.45 1.93 2.98
C GLY A 211 -1.21 1.48 3.73
N ASP A 212 -0.08 1.63 3.05
CA ASP A 212 1.26 1.45 3.62
C ASP A 212 1.82 2.83 4.01
N PHE A 213 1.96 3.03 5.31
CA PHE A 213 2.43 4.28 5.89
C PHE A 213 3.93 4.25 6.19
N ASN A 214 4.62 3.11 6.02
CA ASN A 214 6.03 2.93 6.35
C ASN A 214 6.42 3.23 7.83
N VAL A 215 5.44 3.46 8.73
CA VAL A 215 5.66 3.65 10.17
C VAL A 215 4.52 3.04 11.03
N PRO A 216 4.81 2.70 12.30
CA PRO A 216 3.79 2.35 13.29
C PRO A 216 2.77 3.43 13.58
N LEU A 217 1.56 3.01 13.93
CA LEU A 217 0.42 3.89 14.17
C LEU A 217 0.69 4.95 15.24
N HIS A 218 1.31 4.59 16.38
CA HIS A 218 1.60 5.56 17.44
C HIS A 218 2.45 6.73 16.94
N ARG A 219 3.43 6.45 16.07
CA ARG A 219 4.28 7.46 15.46
C ARG A 219 3.49 8.24 14.42
N LEU A 220 2.68 7.55 13.61
CA LEU A 220 1.82 8.18 12.61
C LEU A 220 0.85 9.19 13.23
N GLN A 221 0.18 8.84 14.33
CA GLN A 221 -0.75 9.73 15.06
C GLN A 221 -0.04 10.92 15.72
N HIS A 222 1.20 10.73 16.18
CA HIS A 222 2.02 11.83 16.69
C HIS A 222 2.42 12.83 15.58
N GLU A 223 2.79 12.32 14.40
CA GLU A 223 3.24 13.17 13.29
C GLU A 223 2.08 13.72 12.43
N VAL A 224 0.87 13.14 12.51
CA VAL A 224 -0.34 13.52 11.78
C VAL A 224 -1.51 13.72 12.77
N PRO A 225 -1.61 14.89 13.43
CA PRO A 225 -2.57 15.12 14.52
C PRO A 225 -4.03 14.88 14.14
N SER A 226 -4.42 15.07 12.88
CA SER A 226 -5.79 14.80 12.43
C SER A 226 -6.23 13.34 12.62
N LEU A 227 -5.28 12.40 12.76
CA LEU A 227 -5.54 10.99 13.00
C LEU A 227 -5.94 10.66 14.45
N GLN A 228 -5.88 11.63 15.38
CA GLN A 228 -6.40 11.44 16.74
C GLN A 228 -7.92 11.20 16.73
N ASN A 229 -8.63 11.69 15.70
CA ASN A 229 -10.06 11.49 15.52
C ASN A 229 -10.40 10.22 14.72
N PHE A 230 -9.42 9.34 14.50
CA PHE A 230 -9.58 8.10 13.74
C PHE A 230 -9.49 6.89 14.65
N THR A 231 -10.38 5.93 14.41
CA THR A 231 -10.34 4.61 15.03
C THR A 231 -9.36 3.71 14.27
N ASP A 232 -8.43 3.08 15.00
CA ASP A 232 -7.64 1.96 14.48
C ASP A 232 -8.55 0.77 14.24
N CYS A 233 -8.77 0.43 12.97
CA CYS A 233 -9.67 -0.65 12.60
C CYS A 233 -8.99 -2.02 12.63
N MET A 234 -7.67 -2.06 12.81
CA MET A 234 -6.93 -3.31 12.89
C MET A 234 -6.92 -3.87 14.31
N ASN A 235 -6.89 -3.01 15.34
CA ASN A 235 -6.79 -3.39 16.76
C ASN A 235 -5.72 -4.47 17.03
N GLN A 236 -4.67 -4.51 16.20
CA GLN A 236 -3.55 -5.45 16.30
C GLN A 236 -2.22 -4.68 16.24
N PRO A 237 -1.96 -3.73 17.16
CA PRO A 237 -0.81 -2.83 17.07
C PRO A 237 0.55 -3.54 17.17
N LYS A 238 0.57 -4.79 17.66
CA LYS A 238 1.77 -5.61 17.81
C LYS A 238 1.98 -6.62 16.66
N ALA A 239 0.98 -6.84 15.81
CA ALA A 239 1.11 -7.77 14.69
C ALA A 239 1.94 -7.10 13.58
N PRO A 240 3.11 -7.64 13.21
CA PRO A 240 3.94 -7.04 12.17
C PRO A 240 3.26 -7.19 10.81
N THR A 241 3.13 -6.09 10.10
CA THR A 241 2.64 -6.07 8.73
C THR A 241 3.78 -5.95 7.73
N PHE A 242 4.95 -5.45 8.14
CA PHE A 242 6.21 -5.64 7.43
C PHE A 242 6.91 -6.90 7.93
N LEU A 243 7.13 -7.86 7.03
CA LEU A 243 7.48 -9.25 7.37
C LEU A 243 8.98 -9.57 7.25
N GLN A 244 9.81 -8.57 6.95
CA GLN A 244 11.26 -8.73 6.97
C GLN A 244 11.72 -9.18 8.36
N TRP A 245 12.56 -10.22 8.41
CA TRP A 245 12.94 -10.84 9.68
C TRP A 245 13.75 -9.91 10.59
N TRP A 246 14.47 -8.92 10.03
CA TRP A 246 15.29 -7.96 10.78
C TRP A 246 14.58 -6.63 11.09
N ASP A 247 13.37 -6.42 10.56
CA ASP A 247 12.66 -5.13 10.65
C ASP A 247 11.15 -5.34 10.75
N ARG A 248 10.72 -6.12 11.76
CA ARG A 248 9.30 -6.44 11.96
C ARG A 248 8.56 -5.25 12.57
N ARG A 249 7.77 -4.55 11.76
CA ARG A 249 6.98 -3.39 12.17
C ARG A 249 5.55 -3.49 11.64
N SER A 250 4.60 -2.89 12.34
CA SER A 250 3.24 -2.68 11.84
C SER A 250 3.23 -1.35 11.08
N VAL A 251 3.16 -1.37 9.75
CA VAL A 251 3.24 -0.17 8.88
C VAL A 251 2.04 -0.02 7.95
N ASP A 252 1.34 -1.11 7.69
CA ASP A 252 0.08 -1.17 6.96
C ASP A 252 -1.11 -1.01 7.91
N HIS A 253 -1.95 0.00 7.65
CA HIS A 253 -3.05 0.36 8.56
C HIS A 253 -4.38 0.55 7.80
N ILE A 254 -5.49 0.27 8.49
CA ILE A 254 -6.84 0.69 8.11
C ILE A 254 -7.36 1.56 9.27
N LEU A 255 -7.67 2.81 8.98
CA LEU A 255 -8.13 3.82 9.92
C LEU A 255 -9.48 4.36 9.45
N ALA A 256 -10.42 4.62 10.36
CA ALA A 256 -11.72 5.16 9.99
C ALA A 256 -12.17 6.30 10.90
N ARG A 257 -12.93 7.23 10.33
CA ARG A 257 -13.70 8.27 11.03
C ARG A 257 -15.15 8.15 10.58
N GLY A 258 -16.10 8.17 11.53
CA GLY A 258 -17.53 7.97 11.23
C GLY A 258 -17.90 6.51 10.87
N CYS A 259 -16.96 5.57 11.04
CA CYS A 259 -17.20 4.14 10.98
C CYS A 259 -16.39 3.46 12.10
N TYR A 260 -16.91 2.35 12.61
CA TYR A 260 -16.29 1.60 13.71
C TYR A 260 -15.99 0.17 13.28
N PRO A 261 -14.87 -0.42 13.74
CA PRO A 261 -14.64 -1.84 13.52
C PRO A 261 -15.67 -2.66 14.29
N GLN A 262 -16.11 -3.78 13.72
CA GLN A 262 -16.84 -4.78 14.52
C GLN A 262 -15.90 -5.37 15.60
N PRO A 263 -16.45 -5.77 16.76
CA PRO A 263 -15.65 -6.45 17.79
C PRO A 263 -14.89 -7.64 17.19
N GLU A 264 -13.57 -7.68 17.43
CA GLU A 264 -12.66 -8.79 17.09
C GLU A 264 -12.34 -9.06 15.60
N GLN A 265 -12.51 -8.11 14.68
CA GLN A 265 -12.44 -8.41 13.23
C GLN A 265 -11.29 -7.79 12.41
N GLY A 266 -10.35 -7.07 13.03
CA GLY A 266 -9.08 -6.77 12.36
C GLY A 266 -8.27 -8.06 12.17
N ARG A 267 -7.81 -8.36 10.95
CA ARG A 267 -7.02 -9.56 10.63
C ARG A 267 -5.73 -9.19 9.89
N VAL A 268 -4.62 -9.79 10.30
CA VAL A 268 -3.34 -9.73 9.59
C VAL A 268 -3.06 -11.08 8.93
N ILE A 269 -2.91 -11.09 7.61
CA ILE A 269 -2.76 -12.30 6.79
C ILE A 269 -1.32 -12.36 6.26
N ALA A 270 -0.43 -13.00 7.01
CA ALA A 270 1.02 -12.96 6.77
C ALA A 270 1.56 -14.04 5.81
N THR A 271 0.81 -15.10 5.53
CA THR A 271 1.34 -16.29 4.82
C THR A 271 0.81 -16.48 3.40
N THR A 272 -0.34 -15.90 3.08
CA THR A 272 -1.04 -16.14 1.80
C THR A 272 -0.28 -15.54 0.62
N PHE A 273 -0.01 -14.23 0.65
CA PHE A 273 0.36 -13.47 -0.55
C PHE A 273 1.83 -13.54 -0.96
N GLN A 274 2.70 -14.16 -0.15
CA GLN A 274 4.15 -14.15 -0.38
C GLN A 274 4.68 -12.76 -0.75
N SER A 275 4.28 -11.76 0.01
CA SER A 275 4.80 -10.40 -0.06
C SER A 275 5.76 -10.18 1.12
N ASP A 276 6.60 -9.13 1.06
CA ASP A 276 7.32 -8.63 2.22
C ASP A 276 6.42 -7.86 3.17
N HIS A 277 5.14 -7.69 2.81
CA HIS A 277 4.07 -7.25 3.69
C HIS A 277 3.00 -8.33 3.90
N ALA A 278 2.36 -8.31 5.07
CA ALA A 278 1.12 -9.01 5.32
C ALA A 278 -0.04 -8.22 4.72
N ALA A 279 -1.08 -8.92 4.26
CA ALA A 279 -2.35 -8.22 4.02
C ALA A 279 -3.04 -7.89 5.34
N VAL A 280 -3.84 -6.85 5.33
CA VAL A 280 -4.68 -6.44 6.46
C VAL A 280 -6.13 -6.34 6.01
N SER A 281 -7.05 -6.82 6.85
CA SER A 281 -8.48 -6.67 6.59
C SER A 281 -9.23 -6.27 7.85
N SER A 282 -10.32 -5.52 7.69
CA SER A 282 -11.20 -5.13 8.77
C SER A 282 -12.62 -4.92 8.27
N ARG A 283 -13.58 -5.37 9.07
CA ARG A 283 -15.01 -5.17 8.82
C ARG A 283 -15.50 -3.98 9.64
N LEU A 284 -16.01 -2.97 8.94
CA LEU A 284 -16.42 -1.69 9.49
C LEU A 284 -17.93 -1.59 9.46
N VAL A 285 -18.54 -0.97 10.47
CA VAL A 285 -19.96 -0.59 10.51
C VAL A 285 -20.08 0.92 10.56
N ALA A 286 -21.10 1.48 9.93
CA ALA A 286 -21.39 2.91 10.02
C ALA A 286 -21.71 3.31 11.47
N ALA A 287 -21.34 4.55 11.84
CA ALA A 287 -21.87 5.16 13.06
C ALA A 287 -23.38 5.37 12.87
N ASN A 288 -24.20 4.84 13.78
CA ASN A 288 -25.65 5.11 13.80
C ASN A 288 -25.94 6.56 14.16
#